data_AF-A0A537J2N2-F1
#
_entry.id   AF-A0A537J2N2-F1
#
_cell.length_a   1.000
_cell.length_b   1.000
_cell.length_c   1.000
_cell.angle_alpha   90.00
_cell.angle_beta   90.00
_cell.angle_gamma   90.00
#
_symmetry.space_group_name_H-M   'P 1'
#
loop_
_entity.id
_entity.type
_entity.pdbx_description
1 polymer ?
#
loop_
_entity_poly.entity_id
_entity_poly.type
_entity_poly.pdbx_seq_one_letter_code
_entity_poly.pdbx_strand_id
1 'polypeptide(L)'
;MWIIILIFLLLILCWLFIAPLELEVDTRIPEASLRWTSIGRANVSYQNETWWLNLRVLFFHKQWDLEKLIFRTKKKKKTRKRGYKKEVSKKGSRARKFLNVVKTFRVTKWQIAVDTGDVTKNAWLYALNFTPHTRRHLHINFTDENYMLLVIRNSPWKLAYAFLKK
;
A
#
# COMPACT_ATOMS: atom_id res chain seq x y z
N MET A 1 9.01 -37.86 -13.15
CA MET A 1 9.57 -36.92 -12.12
C MET A 1 9.57 -35.46 -12.58
N TRP A 2 10.15 -35.12 -13.74
CA TRP A 2 10.16 -33.73 -14.26
C TRP A 2 8.79 -33.08 -14.43
N ILE A 3 7.79 -33.83 -14.90
CA ILE A 3 6.40 -33.33 -15.03
C ILE A 3 5.82 -32.93 -13.67
N ILE A 4 6.09 -33.72 -12.63
CA ILE A 4 5.60 -33.45 -11.27
C ILE A 4 6.26 -32.17 -10.72
N ILE A 5 7.57 -32.00 -10.96
CA ILE A 5 8.31 -30.79 -10.56
C ILE A 5 7.74 -29.55 -11.27
N LEU A 6 7.45 -29.66 -12.57
CA LEU A 6 6.89 -28.56 -13.35
C LEU A 6 5.49 -28.16 -12.85
N ILE A 7 4.63 -29.14 -12.57
CA ILE A 7 3.29 -28.89 -12.02
C ILE A 7 3.40 -28.20 -10.66
N PHE A 8 4.27 -28.68 -9.79
CA PHE A 8 4.48 -28.09 -8.47
C PHE A 8 4.97 -26.64 -8.55
N LEU A 9 5.93 -26.35 -9.45
CA LEU A 9 6.41 -24.99 -9.68
C LEU A 9 5.30 -24.06 -10.19
N LEU A 10 4.46 -24.56 -11.10
CA LEU A 10 3.36 -23.79 -11.67
C LEU A 10 2.29 -23.48 -10.62
N LEU A 11 1.99 -24.42 -9.72
CA LEU A 11 1.08 -24.19 -8.60
C LEU A 11 1.61 -23.11 -7.65
N ILE A 12 2.90 -23.12 -7.32
CA ILE A 12 3.52 -22.07 -6.50
C ILE A 12 3.38 -20.71 -7.19
N LEU A 13 3.67 -20.62 -8.49
CA LEU A 13 3.53 -19.38 -9.24
C LEU A 13 2.08 -18.88 -9.24
N CYS A 14 1.11 -19.75 -9.53
CA CYS A 14 -0.31 -19.38 -9.48
C CYS A 14 -0.71 -18.86 -8.09
N TRP A 15 -0.29 -19.55 -7.04
CA TRP A 15 -0.56 -19.15 -5.66
C TRP A 15 0.02 -17.76 -5.33
N LEU A 16 1.27 -17.50 -5.71
CA LEU A 16 1.92 -16.20 -5.51
C LEU A 16 1.14 -15.06 -6.19
N PHE A 17 0.65 -15.29 -7.41
CA PHE A 17 -0.08 -14.28 -8.17
C PHE A 17 -1.49 -14.01 -7.65
N ILE A 18 -2.14 -15.02 -7.06
CA ILE A 18 -3.50 -14.93 -6.48
C ILE A 18 -3.46 -14.30 -5.08
N ALA A 19 -2.40 -14.59 -4.32
CA ALA A 19 -2.21 -14.12 -2.96
C ALA A 19 -2.39 -12.59 -2.84
N PRO A 20 -3.32 -12.11 -2.01
CA PRO A 20 -3.64 -10.69 -1.95
C PRO A 20 -2.55 -9.87 -1.24
N LEU A 21 -2.27 -8.71 -1.83
CA LEU A 21 -1.48 -7.61 -1.27
C LEU A 21 -2.42 -6.64 -0.55
N GLU A 22 -2.16 -6.37 0.71
CA GLU A 22 -2.93 -5.47 1.56
C GLU A 22 -2.01 -4.38 2.09
N LEU A 23 -2.35 -3.13 1.82
CA LEU A 23 -1.73 -1.95 2.39
C LEU A 23 -2.66 -1.44 3.47
N GLU A 24 -2.15 -1.30 4.68
CA GLU A 24 -2.87 -0.79 5.83
C GLU A 24 -2.13 0.44 6.36
N VAL A 25 -2.86 1.54 6.42
CA VAL A 25 -2.41 2.82 7.00
C VAL A 25 -3.33 3.09 8.17
N ASP A 26 -2.78 3.10 9.38
CA ASP A 26 -3.47 3.53 10.59
C ASP A 26 -2.73 4.78 11.09
N THR A 27 -3.45 5.82 11.51
CA THR A 27 -2.82 7.01 12.09
C THR A 27 -2.79 6.97 13.62
N ARG A 28 -3.44 6.00 14.27
CA ARG A 28 -3.37 5.81 15.74
C ARG A 28 -2.00 5.34 16.18
N ILE A 29 -1.37 4.56 15.31
CA ILE A 29 -0.01 4.06 15.45
C ILE A 29 0.74 4.68 14.27
N PRO A 30 1.92 5.31 14.44
CA PRO A 30 2.70 5.87 13.34
C PRO A 30 3.36 4.74 12.51
N GLU A 31 2.52 3.86 11.98
CA GLU A 31 2.87 2.63 11.30
C GLU A 31 2.09 2.47 10.01
N ALA A 32 2.82 2.27 8.91
CA ALA A 32 2.26 1.84 7.64
C ALA A 32 2.68 0.40 7.39
N SER A 33 1.74 -0.48 7.08
CA SER A 33 2.04 -1.88 6.82
C SER A 33 1.60 -2.35 5.44
N LEU A 34 2.42 -3.20 4.85
CA LEU A 34 2.17 -3.88 3.59
C LEU A 34 2.25 -5.39 3.86
N ARG A 35 1.12 -6.07 3.73
CA ARG A 35 1.00 -7.51 3.91
C ARG A 35 0.79 -8.17 2.56
N TRP A 36 1.67 -9.10 2.20
CA TRP A 36 1.39 -10.07 1.16
C TRP A 36 0.87 -11.34 1.83
N THR A 37 -0.45 -11.50 1.77
CA THR A 37 -1.17 -12.57 2.44
C THR A 37 -0.55 -13.91 2.07
N SER A 38 -0.21 -14.70 3.10
CA SER A 38 0.48 -16.00 3.02
C SER A 38 1.98 -15.98 2.73
N ILE A 39 2.61 -14.84 2.43
CA ILE A 39 4.05 -14.76 2.15
C ILE A 39 4.79 -13.98 3.24
N GLY A 40 4.29 -12.80 3.59
CA GLY A 40 5.02 -11.93 4.50
C GLY A 40 4.35 -10.58 4.74
N ARG A 41 4.99 -9.80 5.62
CA ARG A 41 4.58 -8.47 6.01
C ARG A 41 5.80 -7.56 6.06
N ALA A 42 5.66 -6.36 5.53
CA ALA A 42 6.59 -5.26 5.68
C ALA A 42 5.89 -4.15 6.46
N ASN A 43 6.51 -3.65 7.52
CA ASN A 43 6.00 -2.53 8.30
C ASN A 43 7.02 -1.41 8.28
N VAL A 44 6.54 -0.19 8.18
CA VAL A 44 7.31 1.03 8.39
C VAL A 44 6.81 1.64 9.68
N SER A 45 7.66 1.70 10.70
CA SER A 45 7.35 2.25 12.01
C SER A 45 8.28 3.40 12.34
N TYR A 46 7.74 4.47 12.93
CA TYR A 46 8.55 5.56 13.46
C TYR A 46 8.82 5.33 14.96
N GLN A 47 10.09 5.13 15.32
CA GLN A 47 10.49 4.88 16.70
C GLN A 47 11.85 5.53 16.97
N ASN A 48 12.01 6.17 18.14
CA ASN A 48 13.27 6.81 18.55
C ASN A 48 13.83 7.77 17.48
N GLU A 49 12.97 8.68 17.01
CA GLU A 49 13.26 9.68 15.96
C GLU A 49 13.68 9.11 14.60
N THR A 50 13.62 7.79 14.39
CA THR A 50 14.10 7.12 13.18
C THR A 50 13.03 6.23 12.55
N TRP A 51 13.04 6.19 11.21
CA TRP A 51 12.15 5.31 10.45
C TRP A 51 12.76 3.90 10.32
N TRP A 52 11.99 2.89 10.69
CA TRP A 52 12.39 1.49 10.61
C TRP A 52 11.55 0.73 9.59
N LEU A 53 12.21 -0.01 8.68
CA LEU A 53 11.59 -0.97 7.79
C LEU A 53 11.74 -2.38 8.38
N ASN A 54 10.66 -2.92 8.92
CA ASN A 54 10.59 -4.28 9.43
C ASN A 54 10.03 -5.20 8.35
N LEU A 55 10.83 -6.14 7.84
CA LEU A 55 10.41 -7.13 6.85
C LEU A 55 10.40 -8.52 7.47
N ARG A 56 9.25 -9.18 7.38
CA ARG A 56 9.07 -10.59 7.74
C ARG A 56 8.52 -11.34 6.54
N VAL A 57 9.29 -12.27 5.99
CA VAL A 57 8.88 -13.10 4.84
C VAL A 57 9.22 -14.54 5.16
N LEU A 58 8.19 -15.39 5.29
CA LEU A 58 8.33 -16.80 5.64
C LEU A 58 9.27 -17.00 6.86
N PHE A 59 10.47 -17.53 6.65
CA PHE A 59 11.49 -17.80 7.67
C PHE A 59 12.54 -16.69 7.84
N PHE A 60 12.41 -15.60 7.09
CA PHE A 60 13.36 -14.49 7.08
C PHE A 60 12.77 -13.27 7.80
N HIS A 61 13.52 -12.75 8.76
CA HIS A 61 13.20 -11.51 9.45
C HIS A 61 14.37 -10.54 9.35
N LYS A 62 14.12 -9.31 8.91
CA LYS A 62 15.14 -8.28 8.84
C LYS A 62 14.56 -6.91 9.08
N GLN A 63 15.29 -6.13 9.88
CA GLN A 63 14.99 -4.75 10.18
C GLN A 63 16.06 -3.86 9.57
N TRP A 64 15.64 -2.80 8.90
CA TRP A 64 16.53 -1.80 8.34
C TRP A 64 16.15 -0.41 8.79
N ASP A 65 17.16 0.44 8.91
CA ASP A 65 17.01 1.89 9.02
C ASP A 65 16.65 2.45 7.63
N LEU A 66 15.46 3.05 7.52
CA LEU A 66 14.90 3.56 6.27
C LEU A 66 15.71 4.74 5.73
N GLU A 67 16.21 5.60 6.63
CA GLU A 67 16.97 6.78 6.27
C GLU A 67 18.30 6.38 5.65
N LYS A 68 18.99 5.42 6.26
CA LYS A 68 20.23 4.86 5.69
C LYS A 68 20.01 4.16 4.35
N LEU A 69 18.82 3.64 4.07
CA LEU A 69 18.46 3.02 2.79
C LEU A 69 18.17 4.05 1.70
N ILE A 70 17.38 5.09 2.00
CA ILE A 70 16.95 6.11 1.05
C ILE A 70 18.10 7.10 0.77
N PHE A 71 18.78 7.56 1.80
CA PHE A 71 19.87 8.53 1.71
C PHE A 71 21.22 7.87 1.44
N ARG A 72 21.27 6.56 1.13
CA ARG A 72 22.48 5.91 0.66
C ARG A 72 22.87 6.53 -0.67
N THR A 73 23.82 7.46 -0.63
CA THR A 73 24.36 8.15 -1.81
C THR A 73 24.89 7.11 -2.78
N LYS A 74 24.09 6.76 -3.80
CA LYS A 74 24.56 5.92 -4.90
C LYS A 74 25.71 6.67 -5.57
N LYS A 75 26.93 6.15 -5.47
CA LYS A 75 28.05 6.59 -6.32
C LYS A 75 27.51 6.61 -7.76
N LYS A 76 27.42 7.80 -8.36
CA LYS A 76 27.02 7.98 -9.76
C LYS A 76 27.94 7.12 -10.62
N LYS A 77 27.47 5.95 -11.07
CA LYS A 77 28.11 5.27 -12.21
C LYS A 77 27.98 6.25 -13.37
N LYS A 78 29.12 6.73 -13.89
CA LYS A 78 29.20 7.57 -15.08
C LYS A 78 28.47 6.84 -16.19
N THR A 79 27.23 7.27 -16.46
CA THR A 79 26.43 6.66 -17.52
C THR A 79 26.97 7.23 -18.82
N ARG A 80 27.67 6.39 -19.59
CA ARG A 80 28.16 6.72 -20.93
C ARG A 80 26.95 7.16 -21.76
N LYS A 81 26.92 8.41 -22.22
CA LYS A 81 25.85 8.96 -23.06
C LYS A 81 25.74 8.13 -24.34
N ARG A 82 24.82 7.16 -24.39
CA ARG A 82 24.35 6.60 -25.67
C ARG A 82 23.35 7.59 -26.25
N GLY A 83 23.55 7.94 -27.53
CA GLY A 83 22.76 8.92 -28.25
C GLY A 83 21.27 8.66 -28.10
N TYR A 84 20.56 9.65 -27.54
CA TYR A 84 19.11 9.61 -27.37
C TYR A 84 18.46 9.81 -28.74
N LYS A 85 17.94 8.74 -29.34
CA LYS A 85 16.84 8.89 -30.30
C LYS A 85 15.66 9.48 -29.53
N LYS A 86 15.15 10.63 -29.98
CA LYS A 86 13.89 11.20 -29.49
C LYS A 86 12.76 10.22 -29.82
N GLU A 87 12.43 9.34 -28.88
CA GLU A 87 11.15 8.63 -28.93
C GLU A 87 10.04 9.69 -28.79
N VAL A 88 9.23 9.83 -29.84
CA VAL A 88 8.01 10.64 -29.83
C VAL A 88 7.16 10.17 -28.65
N SER A 89 7.03 11.03 -27.65
CA SER A 89 6.57 10.62 -26.33
C SER A 89 5.09 10.24 -26.40
N LYS A 90 4.79 8.96 -26.24
CA LYS A 90 3.42 8.47 -25.94
C LYS A 90 3.02 8.85 -24.51
N LYS A 91 3.16 10.12 -24.11
CA LYS A 91 2.88 10.62 -22.74
C LYS A 91 1.45 10.27 -22.30
N GLY A 92 0.47 10.36 -23.21
CA GLY A 92 -0.92 9.99 -22.95
C GLY A 92 -1.14 8.52 -22.61
N SER A 93 -0.35 7.59 -23.19
CA SER A 93 -0.53 6.16 -22.93
C SER A 93 0.04 5.72 -21.59
N ARG A 94 1.11 6.37 -21.11
CA ARG A 94 1.71 6.07 -19.80
C ARG A 94 0.82 6.50 -18.64
N ALA A 95 0.22 7.70 -18.71
CA ALA A 95 -0.71 8.16 -17.70
C ALA A 95 -1.95 7.27 -17.62
N ARG A 96 -2.52 6.88 -18.77
CA ARG A 96 -3.68 5.97 -18.83
C ARG A 96 -3.35 4.60 -18.25
N LYS A 97 -2.17 4.04 -18.54
CA LYS A 97 -1.71 2.78 -17.92
C LYS A 97 -1.56 2.89 -16.42
N PHE A 98 -0.97 3.97 -15.91
CA PHE A 98 -0.85 4.20 -14.48
C PHE A 98 -2.22 4.28 -13.80
N LEU A 99 -3.17 5.03 -14.39
CA LEU A 99 -4.54 5.11 -13.88
C LEU A 99 -5.25 3.73 -13.88
N ASN A 100 -5.03 2.92 -14.92
CA ASN A 100 -5.57 1.55 -14.96
C ASN A 100 -5.02 0.69 -13.82
N VAL A 101 -3.72 0.83 -13.50
CA VAL A 101 -3.10 0.15 -12.36
C VAL A 101 -3.71 0.64 -11.04
N VAL A 102 -3.82 1.96 -10.83
CA VAL A 102 -4.42 2.54 -9.61
C VAL A 102 -5.87 2.05 -9.41
N LYS A 103 -6.65 1.94 -10.49
CA LYS A 103 -8.03 1.42 -10.44
C LYS A 103 -8.15 -0.03 -9.98
N THR A 104 -7.07 -0.83 -10.01
CA THR A 104 -7.11 -2.22 -9.54
C THR A 104 -7.11 -2.33 -8.01
N PHE A 105 -6.62 -1.29 -7.33
CA PHE A 105 -6.63 -1.22 -5.88
C PHE A 105 -8.08 -1.03 -5.40
N ARG A 106 -8.49 -1.82 -4.42
CA ARG A 106 -9.81 -1.74 -3.81
C ARG A 106 -9.66 -1.38 -2.35
N VAL A 107 -10.34 -0.33 -1.93
CA VAL A 107 -10.47 -0.02 -0.50
C VAL A 107 -11.40 -1.05 0.11
N THR A 108 -10.90 -1.87 1.03
CA THR A 108 -11.68 -2.92 1.70
C THR A 108 -12.23 -2.45 3.03
N LYS A 109 -11.50 -1.55 3.70
CA LYS A 109 -11.91 -0.92 4.96
C LYS A 109 -11.41 0.51 4.99
N TRP A 110 -12.27 1.42 5.40
CA TRP A 110 -11.88 2.77 5.76
C TRP A 110 -12.66 3.18 6.99
N GLN A 111 -11.99 3.83 7.94
CA GLN A 111 -12.60 4.40 9.14
C GLN A 111 -11.94 5.73 9.44
N ILE A 112 -12.72 6.71 9.85
CA ILE A 112 -12.26 8.03 10.26
C ILE A 112 -12.97 8.36 11.56
N ALA A 113 -12.21 8.67 12.60
CA ALA A 113 -12.72 9.31 13.79
C ALA A 113 -12.34 10.79 13.77
N VAL A 114 -13.31 11.66 14.04
CA VAL A 114 -13.13 13.10 14.06
C VAL A 114 -13.65 13.65 15.39
N ASP A 115 -12.80 14.45 16.03
CA ASP A 115 -13.16 15.37 17.09
C ASP A 115 -12.65 16.77 16.71
N THR A 116 -13.56 17.75 16.67
CA THR A 116 -13.21 19.13 16.33
C THR A 116 -12.74 19.98 17.52
N GLY A 117 -12.74 19.42 18.75
CA GLY A 117 -12.45 20.12 20.00
C GLY A 117 -13.56 21.07 20.46
N ASP A 118 -14.68 21.12 19.73
CA ASP A 118 -15.84 21.97 20.02
C ASP A 118 -17.09 21.09 20.11
N VAL A 119 -17.68 21.04 21.30
CA VAL A 119 -18.87 20.25 21.62
C VAL A 119 -20.03 20.61 20.69
N THR A 120 -20.20 21.89 20.34
CA THR A 120 -21.30 22.35 19.49
C THR A 120 -21.13 21.83 18.07
N LYS A 121 -19.91 21.91 17.51
CA LYS A 121 -19.62 21.41 16.16
C LYS A 121 -19.71 19.89 16.09
N ASN A 122 -19.18 19.18 17.07
CA ASN A 122 -19.29 17.73 17.15
C ASN A 122 -20.77 17.31 17.23
N ALA A 123 -21.60 18.00 18.01
CA ALA A 123 -23.03 17.73 18.11
C ALA A 123 -23.75 17.90 16.76
N TRP A 124 -23.41 18.94 15.99
CA TRP A 124 -23.96 19.15 14.65
C TRP A 124 -23.57 18.02 13.68
N LEU A 125 -22.32 17.56 13.76
CA LEU A 125 -21.81 16.50 12.91
C LEU A 125 -22.25 15.10 13.37
N TYR A 126 -22.69 14.94 14.63
CA TYR A 126 -22.98 13.64 15.24
C TYR A 126 -24.03 12.83 14.47
N ALA A 127 -24.99 13.49 13.82
CA ALA A 127 -25.97 12.84 12.95
C ALA A 127 -25.33 12.02 11.79
N LEU A 128 -24.13 12.41 11.35
CA LEU A 128 -23.39 11.69 10.32
C LEU A 128 -22.95 10.29 10.75
N ASN A 129 -22.87 9.99 12.05
CA ASN A 129 -22.58 8.64 12.53
C ASN A 129 -23.67 7.62 12.14
N PHE A 130 -24.91 8.09 11.96
CA PHE A 130 -26.07 7.24 11.70
C PHE A 130 -26.48 7.21 10.22
N THR A 131 -25.89 8.08 9.39
CA THR A 131 -26.22 8.13 7.96
C THR A 131 -25.75 6.85 7.26
N PRO A 132 -26.58 6.19 6.42
CA PRO A 132 -26.27 4.88 5.86
C PRO A 132 -24.91 4.76 5.15
N HIS A 133 -24.48 5.82 4.46
CA HIS A 133 -23.25 5.87 3.67
C HIS A 133 -21.98 6.00 4.52
N THR A 134 -22.10 6.56 5.72
CA THR A 134 -20.99 6.86 6.65
C THR A 134 -21.02 5.96 7.88
N ARG A 135 -22.13 5.27 8.12
CA ARG A 135 -22.30 4.32 9.22
C ARG A 135 -21.17 3.28 9.20
N ARG A 136 -20.47 3.11 10.33
CA ARG A 136 -19.27 2.26 10.53
C ARG A 136 -17.97 2.76 9.93
N HIS A 137 -18.02 3.84 9.15
CA HIS A 137 -16.86 4.43 8.49
C HIS A 137 -16.48 5.79 9.06
N LEU A 138 -17.45 6.60 9.48
CA LEU A 138 -17.22 7.88 10.13
C LEU A 138 -17.66 7.78 11.59
N HIS A 139 -16.83 8.30 12.48
CA HIS A 139 -17.08 8.36 13.91
C HIS A 139 -16.77 9.75 14.46
N ILE A 140 -17.80 10.59 14.52
CA ILE A 140 -17.77 11.83 15.27
C ILE A 140 -17.82 11.48 16.76
N ASN A 141 -16.83 11.92 17.51
CA ASN A 141 -16.71 11.66 18.95
C ASN A 141 -16.55 12.98 19.74
N PHE A 142 -16.46 12.84 21.05
CA PHE A 142 -16.29 13.94 22.03
C PHE A 142 -15.15 13.58 23.01
N THR A 143 -14.19 12.79 22.54
CA THR A 143 -13.15 12.16 23.36
C THR A 143 -11.76 12.55 22.89
N ASP A 144 -11.64 13.61 22.09
CA ASP A 144 -10.41 14.09 21.46
C ASP A 144 -9.72 13.04 20.56
N GLU A 145 -10.47 12.05 20.07
CA GLU A 145 -9.92 11.01 19.20
C GLU A 145 -10.00 11.41 17.72
N ASN A 146 -8.84 11.60 17.11
CA ASN A 146 -8.71 11.85 15.68
C ASN A 146 -7.87 10.77 15.03
N TYR A 147 -8.48 9.93 14.19
CA TYR A 147 -7.72 8.93 13.44
C TYR A 147 -8.30 8.57 12.10
N MET A 148 -7.46 8.00 11.24
CA MET A 148 -7.82 7.42 9.97
C MET A 148 -7.22 6.02 9.88
N LEU A 149 -8.07 5.05 9.58
CA LEU A 149 -7.68 3.70 9.20
C LEU A 149 -8.07 3.49 7.74
N LEU A 150 -7.12 3.07 6.91
CA LEU A 150 -7.35 2.76 5.51
C LEU A 150 -6.69 1.43 5.17
N VAL A 151 -7.49 0.49 4.70
CA VAL A 151 -7.02 -0.81 4.19
C VAL A 151 -7.33 -0.90 2.71
N ILE A 152 -6.29 -1.01 1.92
CA ILE A 152 -6.34 -1.13 0.46
C ILE A 152 -5.84 -2.52 0.08
N ARG A 153 -6.65 -3.26 -0.66
CA ARG A 153 -6.31 -4.60 -1.14
C ARG A 153 -6.16 -4.63 -2.65
N ASN A 154 -5.18 -5.40 -3.11
CA ASN A 154 -4.99 -5.75 -4.51
C ASN A 154 -4.48 -7.19 -4.63
N SER A 155 -4.40 -7.73 -5.85
CA SER A 155 -3.74 -9.01 -6.13
C SER A 155 -2.71 -8.79 -7.24
N PRO A 156 -1.51 -9.40 -7.16
CA PRO A 156 -0.47 -9.26 -8.17
C PRO A 156 -0.95 -9.53 -9.60
N TRP A 157 -1.83 -10.52 -9.80
CA TRP A 157 -2.37 -10.81 -11.13
C TRP A 157 -3.21 -9.66 -11.72
N LYS A 158 -3.94 -8.90 -10.88
CA LYS A 158 -4.74 -7.75 -11.32
C LYS A 158 -3.84 -6.60 -11.77
N LEU A 159 -2.75 -6.38 -11.03
CA LEU A 159 -1.72 -5.41 -11.39
C LEU A 159 -1.09 -5.76 -12.74
N ALA A 160 -0.68 -7.02 -12.91
CA ALA A 160 -0.10 -7.51 -14.15
C ALA A 160 -1.08 -7.37 -15.32
N TYR A 161 -2.33 -7.78 -15.13
CA TYR A 161 -3.38 -7.66 -16.15
C TYR A 161 -3.63 -6.21 -16.56
N ALA A 162 -3.74 -5.29 -15.59
CA ALA A 162 -3.95 -3.87 -15.87
C ALA A 162 -2.78 -3.20 -16.59
N PHE A 163 -1.56 -3.69 -16.39
CA PHE A 163 -0.37 -3.20 -17.08
C PHE A 163 -0.28 -3.71 -18.53
N LEU A 164 -0.72 -4.95 -18.77
CA LEU A 164 -0.74 -5.59 -20.09
C LEU A 164 -1.90 -5.09 -20.96
N LYS A 165 -3.03 -4.72 -20.36
CA LYS A 165 -4.19 -4.16 -21.05
C LYS A 165 -3.82 -2.80 -21.69
N LYS A 166 -3.92 -2.73 -23.03
CA LYS A 166 -3.62 -1.54 -23.83
C LYS A 166 -4.64 -0.42 -23.61
#